data_AF-A0A3P6RJU2-F1
#
_entry.id   AF-A0A3P6RJU2-F1
#
_cell.length_a   1.000
_cell.length_b   1.000
_cell.length_c   1.000
_cell.angle_alpha   90.00
_cell.angle_beta   90.00
_cell.angle_gamma   90.00
#
_symmetry.space_group_name_H-M   'P 1'
#
loop_
_entity.id
_entity.type
_entity.pdbx_description
1 polymer ?
#
loop_
_entity_poly.entity_id
_entity_poly.type
_entity_poly.pdbx_seq_one_letter_code
_entity_poly.pdbx_strand_id
1 'polypeptide(L)'
;MRKLDQQFGRWLRKRHIRAFYISVADANIRGGTQSLLQVCGLGHLKPNVILLGFKSNWCQHGTALEALLDISDYFDTIQDAFNMNMAVCVFRDGNLGFDFTEAMKRLNVGDVELLQANLEESEGKKE
;
A
#
# COMPACT_ATOMS: atom_id res chain seq x y z
N MET A 1 -9.47 -8.29 10.77
CA MET A 1 -9.91 -6.90 10.55
C MET A 1 -9.57 -6.03 11.75
N ARG A 2 -10.40 -5.93 12.82
CA ARG A 2 -10.20 -4.97 13.93
C ARG A 2 -8.80 -4.89 14.56
N LYS A 3 -8.13 -6.04 14.77
CA LYS A 3 -6.76 -6.09 15.33
C LYS A 3 -5.73 -5.44 14.40
N LEU A 4 -5.93 -5.55 13.08
CA LEU A 4 -5.05 -5.01 12.06
C LEU A 4 -5.21 -3.48 11.99
N ASP A 5 -6.46 -3.01 11.99
CA ASP A 5 -6.79 -1.58 12.00
C ASP A 5 -6.19 -0.86 13.21
N GLN A 6 -6.28 -1.47 14.39
CA GLN A 6 -5.69 -0.91 15.61
C GLN A 6 -4.15 -0.86 15.55
N GLN A 7 -3.51 -1.90 15.03
CA GLN A 7 -2.06 -1.96 14.92
C GLN A 7 -1.54 -0.91 13.92
N PHE A 8 -2.08 -0.86 12.70
CA PHE A 8 -1.67 0.11 11.70
C PHE A 8 -2.04 1.54 12.09
N GLY A 9 -3.19 1.75 12.71
CA GLY A 9 -3.57 3.07 13.25
C GLY A 9 -2.58 3.58 14.30
N ARG A 10 -2.09 2.71 15.19
CA ARG A 10 -1.02 3.05 16.15
C ARG A 10 0.31 3.30 15.44
N TRP A 11 0.68 2.47 14.47
CA TRP A 11 1.91 2.57 13.70
C TRP A 11 2.02 3.90 12.93
N LEU A 12 0.93 4.34 12.30
CA LEU A 12 0.84 5.62 11.58
C LEU A 12 0.97 6.79 12.55
N ARG A 13 0.27 6.74 13.69
CA ARG A 13 0.30 7.79 14.70
C ARG A 13 1.68 7.97 15.31
N LYS A 14 2.39 6.87 15.63
CA LYS A 14 3.76 6.90 16.17
C LYS A 14 4.75 7.57 15.21
N ARG A 15 4.50 7.52 13.90
CA ARG A 15 5.32 8.18 12.86
C ARG A 15 4.81 9.57 12.46
N HIS A 16 3.85 10.12 13.21
CA HIS A 16 3.20 11.40 12.90
C HIS A 16 2.56 11.47 11.50
N ILE A 17 2.14 10.31 10.94
CA ILE A 17 1.45 10.24 9.66
C ILE A 17 -0.05 10.46 9.88
N ARG A 18 -0.60 11.51 9.27
CA ARG A 18 -2.04 11.83 9.31
C ARG A 18 -2.79 11.08 8.20
N ALA A 19 -3.03 9.79 8.41
CA ALA A 19 -3.75 8.94 7.46
C ALA A 19 -4.72 7.98 8.17
N PHE A 20 -5.68 7.46 7.40
CA PHE A 20 -6.59 6.40 7.84
C PHE A 20 -6.19 5.07 7.20
N TYR A 21 -6.36 3.99 7.94
CA TYR A 21 -6.13 2.63 7.44
C TYR A 21 -7.47 1.94 7.22
N ILE A 22 -7.64 1.33 6.05
CA ILE A 22 -8.79 0.52 5.67
C ILE A 22 -8.25 -0.72 4.96
N SER A 23 -8.70 -1.91 5.38
CA SER A 23 -8.37 -3.17 4.72
C SER A 23 -9.60 -3.80 4.09
N VAL A 24 -9.45 -4.32 2.88
CA VAL A 24 -10.46 -5.12 2.17
C VAL A 24 -9.84 -6.47 1.81
N ALA A 25 -10.65 -7.53 1.86
CA ALA A 25 -10.24 -8.87 1.42
C ALA A 25 -10.97 -9.19 0.12
N ASP A 26 -10.21 -9.58 -0.91
CA ASP A 26 -10.73 -9.92 -2.23
C ASP A 26 -9.82 -10.99 -2.87
N ALA A 27 -10.28 -11.60 -3.97
CA ALA A 27 -9.55 -12.62 -4.70
C ALA A 27 -8.41 -12.04 -5.55
N ASN A 28 -8.55 -10.79 -6.01
CA ASN A 28 -7.53 -10.10 -6.79
C ASN A 28 -7.43 -8.60 -6.44
N ILE A 29 -6.35 -7.96 -6.90
CA ILE A 29 -6.08 -6.56 -6.58
C ILE A 29 -7.12 -5.60 -7.16
N ARG A 30 -7.67 -5.93 -8.33
CA ARG A 30 -8.66 -5.10 -9.01
C ARG A 30 -9.98 -5.04 -8.21
N GLY A 31 -10.55 -6.19 -7.87
CA GLY A 31 -11.78 -6.29 -7.07
C GLY A 31 -11.63 -5.65 -5.71
N GLY A 32 -10.49 -5.87 -5.04
CA GLY A 32 -10.16 -5.23 -3.78
C GLY A 32 -10.08 -3.72 -3.89
N THR A 33 -9.47 -3.20 -4.97
CA THR A 33 -9.38 -1.75 -5.21
C THR A 33 -10.75 -1.15 -5.53
N GLN A 34 -11.56 -1.79 -6.37
CA GLN A 34 -12.93 -1.33 -6.67
C GLN A 34 -13.76 -1.23 -5.39
N SER A 35 -13.74 -2.28 -4.57
CA SER A 35 -14.40 -2.30 -3.27
C SER A 35 -13.90 -1.16 -2.38
N LEU A 36 -12.57 -0.97 -2.30
CA LEU A 36 -11.97 0.08 -1.51
C LEU A 36 -12.39 1.48 -1.99
N LEU A 37 -12.35 1.75 -3.29
CA LEU A 37 -12.72 3.05 -3.87
C LEU A 37 -14.20 3.40 -3.65
N GLN A 38 -15.07 2.39 -3.57
CA GLN A 38 -16.50 2.56 -3.32
C GLN A 38 -16.82 2.77 -1.84
N VAL A 39 -16.10 2.12 -0.92
CA VAL A 39 -16.35 2.23 0.54
C VAL A 39 -15.55 3.33 1.22
N CYS A 40 -14.51 3.87 0.57
CA CYS A 40 -13.64 4.87 1.17
C CYS A 40 -14.27 6.28 1.19
N GLY A 41 -14.17 6.91 2.36
CA GLY A 41 -14.54 8.31 2.59
C GLY A 41 -16.02 8.49 2.91
N LEU A 42 -16.33 9.62 3.54
CA LEU A 42 -17.70 10.01 3.89
C LEU A 42 -17.95 11.43 3.39
N GLY A 43 -18.97 11.60 2.55
CA GLY A 43 -19.30 12.89 1.94
C GLY A 43 -18.11 13.49 1.19
N HIS A 44 -17.68 14.69 1.60
CA HIS A 44 -16.55 15.40 0.99
C HIS A 44 -15.16 14.81 1.31
N LEU A 45 -15.06 13.79 2.18
CA LEU A 45 -13.81 13.07 2.46
C LEU A 45 -13.58 11.88 1.53
N LYS A 46 -14.31 11.78 0.41
CA LYS A 46 -14.06 10.77 -0.61
C LYS A 46 -12.70 11.03 -1.29
N PRO A 47 -11.86 9.99 -1.50
CA PRO A 47 -10.62 10.16 -2.23
C PRO A 47 -10.87 10.63 -3.67
N ASN A 48 -10.02 11.53 -4.16
CA ASN A 48 -10.03 12.05 -5.53
C ASN A 48 -8.77 11.69 -6.33
N VAL A 49 -7.76 11.11 -5.65
CA VAL A 49 -6.50 10.66 -6.26
C VAL A 49 -6.19 9.25 -5.78
N ILE A 50 -5.74 8.38 -6.68
CA ILE A 50 -5.14 7.09 -6.36
C ILE A 50 -3.62 7.16 -6.61
N LEU A 51 -2.84 6.68 -5.65
CA LEU A 51 -1.39 6.54 -5.76
C LEU A 51 -1.03 5.06 -5.77
N LEU A 52 -0.36 4.63 -6.83
CA LEU A 52 0.06 3.24 -7.04
C LEU A 52 1.58 3.16 -7.17
N GLY A 53 2.16 2.04 -6.74
CA GLY A 53 3.56 1.71 -7.01
C GLY A 53 3.71 1.06 -8.38
N PHE A 54 4.73 1.45 -9.14
CA PHE A 54 5.03 0.84 -10.44
C PHE A 54 5.37 -0.65 -10.30
N LYS A 55 4.60 -1.49 -10.98
CA LYS A 55 4.85 -2.94 -11.05
C LYS A 55 6.13 -3.22 -11.86
N SER A 56 7.25 -3.42 -11.17
CA SER A 56 8.57 -3.54 -11.81
C SER A 56 8.85 -4.92 -12.42
N ASN A 57 8.18 -5.96 -11.94
CA ASN A 57 8.34 -7.36 -12.35
C ASN A 57 7.40 -7.80 -13.48
N TRP A 58 6.74 -6.85 -14.16
CA TRP A 58 5.68 -7.12 -15.14
C TRP A 58 6.12 -8.00 -16.33
N CYS A 59 7.40 -7.97 -16.72
CA CYS A 59 7.94 -8.75 -17.83
C CYS A 59 8.77 -9.97 -17.39
N GLN A 60 9.00 -10.17 -16.08
CA GLN A 60 9.94 -11.21 -15.60
C GLN A 60 9.46 -12.64 -15.86
N HIS A 61 8.13 -12.85 -15.90
CA HIS A 61 7.53 -14.18 -16.03
C HIS A 61 7.05 -14.49 -17.45
N GLY A 62 7.41 -13.65 -18.43
CA GLY A 62 7.10 -13.87 -19.85
C GLY A 62 5.60 -14.01 -20.13
N THR A 63 5.24 -15.01 -20.94
CA THR A 63 3.86 -15.27 -21.41
C THR A 63 3.10 -16.26 -20.52
N ALA A 64 3.52 -16.47 -19.28
CA ALA A 64 2.77 -17.30 -18.36
C ALA A 64 1.39 -16.69 -18.12
N LEU A 65 0.33 -17.52 -18.14
CA LEU A 65 -1.06 -17.06 -18.01
C LEU A 65 -1.26 -16.25 -16.72
N GLU A 66 -0.71 -16.69 -15.61
CA GLU A 66 -0.80 -16.00 -14.31
C GLU A 66 -0.15 -14.60 -14.35
N ALA A 67 0.98 -14.46 -15.03
CA ALA A 67 1.66 -13.18 -15.18
C ALA A 67 0.86 -12.19 -16.04
N LEU A 68 0.18 -12.71 -17.07
CA LEU A 68 -0.73 -11.92 -17.92
C LEU A 68 -1.98 -11.47 -17.16
N LEU A 69 -2.52 -12.32 -16.29
CA LEU A 69 -3.65 -11.94 -15.43
C LEU A 69 -3.25 -10.86 -14.42
N ASP A 70 -2.11 -11.02 -13.76
CA ASP A 70 -1.61 -10.06 -12.76
C ASP A 70 -1.29 -8.68 -13.36
N ILE A 71 -0.69 -8.63 -14.57
CA ILE A 71 -0.51 -7.34 -15.27
C ILE A 71 -1.84 -6.75 -15.75
N SER A 72 -2.79 -7.59 -16.19
CA SER A 72 -4.13 -7.15 -16.57
C SER A 72 -4.84 -6.50 -15.39
N ASP A 73 -4.80 -7.12 -14.21
CA ASP A 73 -5.43 -6.58 -13.01
C ASP A 73 -4.83 -5.22 -12.60
N TYR A 74 -3.50 -5.06 -12.70
CA TYR A 74 -2.84 -3.78 -12.45
C TYR A 74 -3.27 -2.69 -13.44
N PHE A 75 -3.32 -3.01 -14.74
CA PHE A 75 -3.75 -2.08 -15.77
C PHE A 75 -5.24 -1.71 -15.63
N ASP A 76 -6.08 -2.71 -15.42
CA ASP A 76 -7.51 -2.53 -15.25
C ASP A 76 -7.83 -1.70 -14.01
N THR A 77 -7.04 -1.81 -12.94
CA THR A 77 -7.17 -0.96 -11.75
C THR A 77 -6.96 0.52 -12.08
N ILE A 78 -5.98 0.83 -12.95
CA ILE A 78 -5.73 2.20 -13.43
C ILE A 78 -6.90 2.68 -14.29
N GLN A 79 -7.41 1.82 -15.18
CA GLN A 79 -8.55 2.13 -16.03
C GLN A 79 -9.82 2.40 -15.20
N ASP A 80 -10.09 1.58 -14.19
CA ASP A 80 -11.21 1.74 -13.29
C ASP A 80 -11.12 3.07 -12.52
N ALA A 81 -9.93 3.49 -12.09
CA ALA A 81 -9.73 4.79 -11.43
C ALA A 81 -10.06 5.97 -12.37
N PHE A 82 -9.65 5.91 -13.64
CA PHE A 82 -10.03 6.92 -14.63
C PHE A 82 -11.55 6.92 -14.90
N ASN A 83 -12.18 5.76 -14.98
CA ASN A 83 -13.64 5.63 -15.13
C ASN A 83 -14.42 6.24 -13.94
N MET A 84 -13.80 6.28 -12.75
CA MET A 84 -14.36 6.92 -11.55
C MET A 84 -14.04 8.42 -11.45
N ASN A 85 -13.48 9.03 -12.50
CA ASN A 85 -13.03 10.43 -12.54
C ASN A 85 -12.00 10.78 -11.45
N MET A 86 -11.14 9.83 -11.08
CA MET A 86 -10.05 10.07 -10.13
C MET A 86 -8.76 10.42 -10.87
N ALA A 87 -7.89 11.21 -10.24
CA ALA A 87 -6.53 11.36 -10.72
C ALA A 87 -5.70 10.13 -10.35
N VAL A 88 -4.80 9.72 -11.23
CA VAL A 88 -3.91 8.57 -11.02
C VAL A 88 -2.46 9.07 -10.93
N CYS A 89 -1.75 8.65 -9.89
CA CYS A 89 -0.32 8.84 -9.76
C CYS A 89 0.37 7.47 -9.66
N VAL A 90 1.41 7.26 -10.47
CA VAL A 90 2.23 6.03 -10.43
C VAL A 90 3.64 6.42 -10.01
N PHE A 91 4.04 5.97 -8.82
CA PHE A 91 5.38 6.22 -8.31
C PHE A 91 6.32 5.07 -8.69
N ARG A 92 7.52 5.39 -9.18
CA ARG A 92 8.54 4.40 -9.57
C ARG A 92 9.88 4.75 -8.92
N ASP A 93 10.36 3.87 -8.04
CA ASP A 93 11.68 3.98 -7.42
C ASP A 93 12.70 3.09 -8.14
N GLY A 94 13.19 3.60 -9.29
CA GLY A 94 14.29 3.01 -10.05
C GLY A 94 14.22 1.48 -10.20
N ASN A 95 15.20 0.79 -9.61
CA ASN A 95 15.36 -0.67 -9.65
C ASN A 95 15.03 -1.37 -8.31
N LEU A 96 14.80 -0.64 -7.22
CA LEU A 96 14.63 -1.22 -5.89
C LEU A 96 13.20 -1.76 -5.67
N GLY A 97 12.20 -1.04 -6.17
CA GLY A 97 10.79 -1.35 -5.95
C GLY A 97 10.30 -1.00 -4.53
N PHE A 98 9.08 -1.39 -4.20
CA PHE A 98 8.43 -1.05 -2.93
C PHE A 98 8.20 -2.24 -1.98
N ASP A 99 8.54 -3.46 -2.41
CA ASP A 99 8.37 -4.64 -1.58
C ASP A 99 9.62 -4.89 -0.72
N PHE A 100 9.51 -4.54 0.56
CA PHE A 100 10.57 -4.76 1.55
C PHE A 100 10.36 -6.05 2.36
N THR A 101 9.42 -6.92 1.98
CA THR A 101 9.06 -8.10 2.77
C THR A 101 10.27 -8.99 3.07
N GLU A 102 11.09 -9.29 2.06
CA GLU A 102 12.28 -10.12 2.22
C GLU A 102 13.37 -9.44 3.08
N ALA A 103 13.56 -8.12 2.93
CA ALA A 103 14.47 -7.36 3.78
C ALA A 103 14.02 -7.36 5.24
N MET A 104 12.72 -7.14 5.49
CA MET A 104 12.12 -7.17 6.82
C MET A 104 12.23 -8.54 7.48
N LYS A 105 12.01 -9.63 6.73
CA LYS A 105 12.20 -11.01 7.23
C LYS A 105 13.65 -11.27 7.65
N ARG A 106 14.62 -10.90 6.80
CA ARG A 106 16.06 -11.11 7.09
C ARG A 106 16.53 -10.36 8.33
N LEU A 107 15.96 -9.18 8.57
CA LEU A 107 16.31 -8.31 9.69
C LEU A 107 15.46 -8.58 10.95
N ASN A 108 14.62 -9.64 10.96
CA ASN A 108 13.70 -9.97 12.06
C ASN A 108 12.80 -8.80 12.51
N VAL A 109 12.42 -7.91 11.59
CA VAL A 109 11.58 -6.73 11.86
C VAL A 109 10.09 -7.09 12.03
N GLY A 110 9.76 -8.38 12.08
CA GLY A 110 8.42 -8.89 12.37
C GLY A 110 7.95 -8.62 13.80
N ASP A 111 8.86 -8.24 14.70
CA ASP A 111 8.51 -7.83 16.05
C ASP A 111 8.11 -6.35 16.07
N VAL A 112 6.84 -6.08 16.37
CA VAL A 112 6.29 -4.71 16.44
C VAL A 112 7.05 -3.86 17.45
N GLU A 113 7.76 -4.48 18.40
CA GLU A 113 8.66 -3.86 19.38
C GLU A 113 9.96 -3.30 18.75
N LEU A 114 10.54 -3.93 17.73
CA LEU A 114 11.77 -3.44 17.10
C LEU A 114 11.54 -2.25 16.17
N LEU A 115 10.31 -2.12 15.62
CA LEU A 115 9.88 -0.91 14.92
C LEU A 115 9.69 0.30 15.85
N GLN A 116 9.72 0.08 17.17
CA GLN A 116 9.66 1.14 18.18
C GLN A 116 11.04 1.68 18.53
N ALA A 117 12.08 0.84 18.49
CA ALA A 117 13.45 1.18 18.89
C ALA A 117 14.03 2.36 18.09
N ASN A 118 13.77 2.42 16.78
CA ASN A 118 14.32 3.47 15.91
C ASN A 118 13.61 4.83 16.01
N LEU A 119 12.57 4.96 16.83
CA LEU A 119 11.87 6.24 17.06
C LEU A 119 12.19 6.84 18.43
N GLU A 120 12.66 6.04 19.38
CA GLU A 120 13.05 6.53 20.71
C GLU A 120 14.44 7.19 20.69
N GLU A 121 15.33 6.77 19.79
CA GLU A 121 16.64 7.42 19.62
C GLU A 121 16.57 8.86 19.07
N SER A 122 15.46 9.24 18.42
CA SER A 122 15.29 10.60 17.88
C SER A 122 14.76 11.63 18.88
N GLU A 123 14.23 11.21 20.04
CA GLU A 123 13.72 12.13 21.07
C GLU A 123 14.77 12.48 22.14
N GLY A 124 15.93 11.81 22.15
CA GLY A 124 16.98 11.96 23.18
C GLY A 124 18.11 12.95 22.89
N LYS A 125 18.07 13.73 21.80
CA LYS A 125 19.11 14.75 21.49
C LYS A 125 18.49 16.14 21.31
N LYS A 126 17.97 16.68 22.40
CA LYS A 126 17.82 18.13 22.60
C LYS A 126 18.26 18.47 24.02
N GLU A 127 19.58 18.57 24.20
CA GLU A 127 20.21 19.46 25.18
C GLU A 127 21.33 20.22 24.45
#